data_AF-A0A9D6M719-F1
#
_entry.id   AF-A0A9D6M719-F1
#
_cell.length_a   1.000
_cell.length_b   1.000
_cell.length_c   1.000
_cell.angle_alpha   90.00
_cell.angle_beta   90.00
_cell.angle_gamma   90.00
#
_symmetry.space_group_name_H-M   'P 1'
#
loop_
_entity.id
_entity.type
_entity.pdbx_description
1 polymer ?
#
loop_
_entity_poly.entity_id
_entity_poly.type
_entity_poly.pdbx_seq_one_letter_code
_entity_poly.pdbx_strand_id
1 'polypeptide(L)'
;MTERLPAIVGLPQILLIVSLALGVTVLIDFNRRLANAQRLVNDATELAHQVATLAAQRDVLATEKAYANSDQAVEDWARSSGKLVKPGEVLVVPLPPGGVTPTPQPPSTPAPVELPNYQLWWGLFFDVNAQPVSLHE
;
A
#
# COMPACT_ATOMS: atom_id res chain seq x y z
N MET A 1 74.16 -4.97 -36.02
CA MET A 1 73.34 -5.05 -34.79
C MET A 1 72.65 -3.69 -34.62
N THR A 2 71.55 -3.45 -35.32
CA THR A 2 70.85 -2.15 -35.32
C THR A 2 69.75 -2.19 -34.26
N GLU A 3 69.99 -1.55 -33.12
CA GLU A 3 68.99 -1.41 -32.07
C GLU A 3 67.86 -0.49 -32.53
N ARG A 4 66.62 -1.01 -32.53
CA ARG A 4 65.43 -0.18 -32.74
C ARG A 4 65.08 0.45 -31.40
N LEU A 5 65.38 1.73 -31.25
CA LEU A 5 64.94 2.54 -30.12
C LEU A 5 63.39 2.53 -30.07
N PRO A 6 62.78 2.22 -28.91
CA PRO A 6 61.33 2.17 -28.77
C PRO A 6 60.75 3.57 -28.97
N ALA A 7 59.67 3.68 -29.75
CA ALA A 7 58.99 4.94 -30.01
C ALA A 7 58.56 5.57 -28.68
N ILE A 8 59.20 6.69 -28.33
CA ILE A 8 58.84 7.52 -27.18
C ILE A 8 57.47 8.13 -27.49
N VAL A 9 56.51 7.95 -26.58
CA VAL A 9 55.14 8.48 -26.70
C VAL A 9 55.20 9.97 -27.06
N GLY A 10 54.56 10.36 -28.16
CA GLY A 10 54.59 11.75 -28.63
C GLY A 10 53.78 12.68 -27.71
N LEU A 11 54.19 13.95 -27.60
CA LEU A 11 53.44 14.99 -26.88
C LEU A 11 51.92 15.00 -27.18
N PRO A 12 51.43 14.88 -28.43
CA PRO A 12 49.99 14.85 -28.69
C PRO A 12 49.29 13.62 -28.10
N GLN A 13 49.95 12.46 -28.01
CA GLN A 13 49.40 11.27 -27.35
C GLN A 13 49.28 11.48 -25.84
N ILE A 14 50.27 12.12 -25.22
CA ILE A 14 50.23 12.44 -23.79
C ILE A 14 49.04 13.37 -23.49
N LEU A 15 48.86 14.42 -24.29
CA LEU A 15 47.74 15.34 -24.12
C LEU A 15 46.37 14.66 -24.26
N LEU A 16 46.23 13.74 -25.21
CA LEU A 16 44.99 12.99 -25.41
C LEU A 16 44.70 12.04 -24.23
N ILE A 17 45.73 11.36 -23.71
CA ILE A 17 45.60 10.50 -22.53
C ILE A 17 45.22 11.33 -21.31
N VAL A 18 45.86 12.49 -21.11
CA VAL A 18 45.54 13.39 -19.99
C VAL A 18 44.11 13.93 -20.11
N SER A 19 43.67 14.36 -21.30
CA SER A 19 42.30 14.86 -21.46
C SER A 19 41.27 13.76 -21.22
N LEU A 20 41.56 12.54 -21.68
CA LEU A 20 40.69 11.38 -21.45
C LEU A 20 40.62 11.03 -19.96
N ALA A 21 41.77 10.97 -19.27
CA ALA A 21 41.82 10.73 -17.83
C ALA A 21 41.02 11.80 -17.06
N LEU A 22 41.19 13.07 -17.43
CA LEU A 22 40.45 14.17 -16.80
C LEU A 22 38.94 14.03 -17.03
N GLY A 23 38.53 13.73 -18.26
CA GLY A 23 37.13 13.48 -18.60
C GLY A 23 36.52 12.34 -17.77
N VAL A 24 37.24 11.24 -17.60
CA VAL A 24 36.80 10.11 -16.76
C VAL A 24 36.66 10.54 -15.29
N THR A 25 37.61 11.30 -14.74
CA THR A 25 37.51 11.76 -13.34
C THR A 25 36.29 12.64 -13.10
N VAL A 26 35.99 13.58 -14.02
CA VAL A 26 34.79 14.43 -13.94
C VAL A 26 33.52 13.61 -13.99
N LEU A 27 33.47 12.60 -14.86
CA LEU A 27 32.30 11.73 -14.98
C LEU A 27 32.07 10.93 -13.69
N ILE A 28 33.13 10.42 -13.07
CA ILE A 28 33.04 9.71 -11.78
C ILE A 28 32.56 10.65 -10.68
N ASP A 29 33.13 11.86 -10.57
CA ASP A 29 32.75 12.83 -9.54
C ASP A 29 31.30 13.28 -9.69
N PHE A 30 30.87 13.57 -10.92
CA PHE A 30 29.49 13.93 -11.23
C PHE A 30 28.51 12.83 -10.82
N ASN A 31 28.80 11.57 -11.19
CA ASN A 31 27.97 10.43 -10.81
C ASN A 31 27.88 10.27 -9.29
N ARG A 32 29.01 10.40 -8.58
CA ARG A 32 29.04 10.35 -7.11
C ARG A 32 28.20 11.47 -6.48
N ARG A 33 28.33 12.69 -6.99
CA ARG A 33 27.58 13.85 -6.49
C ARG A 33 26.08 13.71 -6.71
N LEU A 34 25.67 13.19 -7.88
CA LEU A 34 24.28 12.90 -8.19
C LEU A 34 23.71 11.81 -7.27
N ALA A 35 24.45 10.72 -7.07
CA ALA A 35 24.04 9.64 -6.18
C ALA A 35 23.89 10.11 -4.73
N ASN A 36 24.80 10.95 -4.24
CA ASN A 36 24.72 11.51 -2.88
C ASN A 36 23.53 12.46 -2.73
N ALA A 37 23.25 13.29 -3.74
CA ALA A 37 22.09 14.18 -3.73
C ALA A 37 20.77 13.39 -3.68
N GLN A 38 20.66 12.33 -4.50
CA GLN A 38 19.49 11.46 -4.50
C GLN A 38 19.29 10.73 -3.17
N ARG A 39 20.37 10.21 -2.57
CA ARG A 39 20.32 9.59 -1.25
C ARG A 39 19.78 10.55 -0.19
N LEU A 40 20.32 11.78 -0.14
CA LEU A 40 19.89 12.78 0.83
C LEU A 40 18.41 13.16 0.67
N VAL A 41 17.93 13.28 -0.57
CA VAL A 41 16.51 13.53 -0.86
C VAL A 41 15.63 12.37 -0.40
N ASN A 42 16.05 11.13 -0.66
CA ASN A 42 15.29 9.95 -0.25
C ASN A 42 15.22 9.86 1.28
N ASP A 43 16.35 10.05 1.97
CA ASP A 43 16.42 10.02 3.43
C ASP A 43 15.53 11.10 4.05
N ALA A 44 15.55 12.33 3.50
CA ALA A 44 14.70 13.42 3.95
C ALA A 44 13.20 13.12 3.73
N THR A 45 12.85 12.51 2.59
CA THR A 45 11.47 12.14 2.25
C THR A 45 10.95 11.06 3.18
N GLU A 46 11.76 10.04 3.46
CA GLU A 46 11.44 8.97 4.39
C GLU A 46 11.21 9.52 5.82
N LEU A 47 12.12 10.37 6.29
CA LEU A 47 11.98 11.01 7.61
C LEU A 47 10.71 11.88 7.70
N ALA A 48 10.40 12.64 6.64
CA ALA A 48 9.19 13.45 6.59
C ALA A 48 7.93 12.58 6.65
N HIS A 49 7.93 11.43 5.98
CA HIS A 49 6.80 10.49 6.01
C HIS A 49 6.61 9.88 7.41
N GLN A 50 7.70 9.50 8.07
CA GLN A 50 7.66 8.99 9.44
C GLN A 50 7.11 10.04 10.42
N VAL A 51 7.57 11.29 10.32
CA VAL A 51 7.08 12.40 11.16
C VAL A 51 5.58 12.65 10.91
N ALA A 52 5.15 12.68 9.65
CA ALA A 52 3.74 12.88 9.30
C ALA A 52 2.86 11.75 9.86
N THR A 53 3.31 10.51 9.76
CA THR A 53 2.62 9.34 10.29
C THR A 53 2.49 9.41 11.81
N LEU A 54 3.59 9.77 12.49
CA LEU A 54 3.60 9.87 13.94
C LEU A 54 2.75 11.04 14.45
N ALA A 55 2.75 12.16 13.74
CA ALA A 55 1.87 13.30 14.04
C ALA A 55 0.39 12.91 13.91
N ALA A 56 0.02 12.21 12.83
CA ALA A 56 -1.35 11.73 12.64
C ALA A 56 -1.78 10.76 13.76
N GLN A 57 -0.91 9.82 14.14
CA GLN A 57 -1.18 8.91 15.26
C GLN A 57 -1.34 9.65 16.58
N ARG A 58 -0.49 10.66 16.85
CA ARG A 58 -0.59 11.48 18.05
C ARG A 58 -1.93 12.20 18.12
N ASP A 59 -2.40 12.75 17.00
CA ASP A 59 -3.65 13.51 16.98
C ASP A 59 -4.88 12.61 17.15
N VAL A 60 -4.86 11.39 16.58
CA VAL A 60 -5.87 10.35 16.84
C VAL A 60 -5.88 9.99 18.33
N LEU A 61 -4.72 9.69 18.90
CA LEU A 61 -4.62 9.29 20.31
C LEU A 61 -4.98 10.44 21.26
N ALA A 62 -4.66 11.69 20.89
CA ALA A 62 -5.06 12.87 21.64
C ALA A 62 -6.59 13.04 21.63
N THR A 63 -7.24 12.77 20.50
CA THR A 63 -8.70 12.81 20.37
C THR A 63 -9.36 11.72 21.23
N GLU A 64 -8.84 10.49 21.16
CA GLU A 64 -9.33 9.38 21.98
C GLU A 64 -9.17 9.67 23.47
N LYS A 65 -8.01 10.20 23.87
CA LYS A 65 -7.78 10.64 25.25
C LYS A 65 -8.73 11.76 25.67
N ALA A 66 -9.03 12.71 24.81
CA ALA A 66 -9.98 13.78 25.11
C ALA A 66 -11.39 13.24 25.31
N TYR A 67 -11.83 12.33 24.44
CA TYR A 67 -13.11 11.63 24.59
C TYR A 67 -13.16 10.82 25.88
N ALA A 68 -12.16 9.99 26.17
CA ALA A 68 -12.10 9.17 27.37
C ALA A 68 -12.12 9.98 28.68
N ASN A 69 -11.62 11.22 28.66
CA ASN A 69 -11.68 12.14 29.81
C ASN A 69 -12.96 13.00 29.85
N SER A 70 -13.86 12.86 28.89
CA SER A 70 -15.09 13.65 28.81
C SER A 70 -16.25 12.98 29.56
N ASP A 71 -17.18 13.81 30.06
CA ASP A 71 -18.42 13.33 30.68
C ASP A 71 -19.27 12.49 29.71
N GLN A 72 -19.15 12.75 28.41
CA GLN A 72 -19.84 11.98 27.37
C GLN A 72 -19.43 10.51 27.39
N ALA A 73 -18.14 10.20 27.54
CA ALA A 73 -17.68 8.82 27.63
C ALA A 73 -18.25 8.09 28.86
N VAL A 74 -18.41 8.81 29.99
CA VAL A 74 -19.07 8.28 31.19
C VAL A 74 -20.54 8.02 30.92
N GLU A 75 -21.23 8.94 30.24
CA GLU A 75 -22.65 8.81 29.91
C GLU A 75 -22.93 7.65 28.94
N ASP A 76 -22.08 7.49 27.93
CA ASP A 76 -22.17 6.41 26.94
C ASP A 76 -21.91 5.04 27.57
N TRP A 77 -20.94 4.94 28.48
CA TRP A 77 -20.72 3.74 29.28
C TRP A 77 -21.92 3.44 30.20
N ALA A 78 -22.44 4.47 30.89
CA ALA A 78 -23.55 4.33 31.82
C ALA A 78 -24.79 3.75 31.12
N ARG A 79 -25.10 4.20 29.90
CA ARG A 79 -26.23 3.68 29.13
C ARG A 79 -25.99 2.29 28.52
N SER A 80 -24.82 2.08 27.93
CA SER A 80 -24.54 0.87 27.16
C SER A 80 -24.24 -0.34 28.05
N SER A 81 -23.21 -0.23 28.89
CA SER A 81 -22.70 -1.30 29.76
C SER A 81 -23.31 -1.22 31.16
N GLY A 82 -23.44 -0.03 31.72
CA GLY A 82 -23.99 0.15 33.06
C GLY A 82 -25.51 -0.08 33.15
N LYS A 83 -26.22 -0.03 32.00
CA LYS A 83 -27.70 -0.04 31.93
C LYS A 83 -28.36 0.97 32.88
N LEU A 84 -27.65 2.05 33.18
CA LEU A 84 -28.09 3.16 34.02
C LEU A 84 -28.93 4.12 33.18
N VAL A 85 -29.96 4.68 33.82
CA VAL A 85 -30.88 5.65 33.21
C VAL A 85 -30.89 6.93 34.02
N LYS A 86 -31.07 8.09 33.37
CA LYS A 86 -31.21 9.37 34.08
C LYS A 86 -32.56 9.42 34.82
N PRO A 87 -32.69 10.24 35.88
CA PRO A 87 -33.98 10.42 36.54
C PRO A 87 -35.06 10.85 35.54
N GLY A 88 -36.12 10.05 35.40
CA GLY A 88 -37.23 10.28 34.47
C GLY A 88 -37.16 9.50 33.14
N GLU A 89 -36.09 8.76 32.87
CA GLU A 89 -35.98 7.88 31.70
C GLU A 89 -36.50 6.45 32.01
N VAL A 90 -37.09 5.77 31.01
CA VAL A 90 -37.60 4.39 31.13
C VAL A 90 -36.73 3.45 30.28
N LEU A 91 -36.09 2.47 30.93
CA LEU A 91 -35.32 1.43 30.23
C LEU A 91 -36.26 0.43 29.54
N VAL A 92 -36.27 0.41 28.20
CA VAL A 92 -37.04 -0.56 27.41
C VAL A 92 -36.13 -1.71 26.99
N VAL A 93 -36.43 -2.92 27.44
CA VAL A 93 -35.79 -4.15 26.98
C VAL A 93 -36.73 -4.84 25.99
N PRO A 94 -36.40 -4.93 24.70
CA PRO A 94 -37.23 -5.64 23.74
C PRO A 94 -37.25 -7.14 24.08
N LEU A 95 -38.42 -7.68 24.40
CA LEU A 95 -38.61 -9.12 24.39
C LEU A 95 -38.86 -9.55 22.94
N PRO A 96 -38.18 -10.59 22.44
CA PRO A 96 -38.53 -11.14 21.13
C PRO A 96 -40.00 -11.58 21.18
N PRO A 97 -40.81 -11.26 20.16
CA PRO A 97 -42.16 -11.78 20.07
C PRO A 97 -42.07 -13.30 20.02
N GLY A 98 -42.66 -13.97 21.01
CA GLY A 98 -42.73 -15.43 21.03
C GLY A 98 -43.47 -15.91 19.78
N GLY A 99 -42.83 -16.81 19.02
CA GLY A 99 -43.38 -17.36 17.79
C GLY A 99 -42.67 -16.82 16.56
N VAL A 100 -41.51 -17.40 16.25
CA VAL A 100 -40.94 -17.25 14.90
C VAL A 100 -41.85 -18.02 13.95
N THR A 101 -42.55 -17.32 13.06
CA THR A 101 -43.06 -17.98 11.86
C THR A 101 -41.85 -18.26 10.99
N PRO A 102 -41.50 -19.53 10.69
CA PRO A 102 -40.39 -19.82 9.81
C PRO A 102 -40.70 -19.17 8.45
N THR A 103 -39.87 -18.19 8.07
CA THR A 103 -39.93 -17.61 6.74
C THR A 103 -39.52 -18.69 5.75
N PRO A 104 -40.24 -18.91 4.64
CA PRO A 104 -39.85 -19.90 3.64
C PRO A 104 -38.43 -19.59 3.16
N GLN A 105 -37.52 -20.55 3.38
CA GLN A 105 -36.14 -20.45 2.95
C GLN A 105 -36.13 -20.41 1.42
N PRO A 106 -35.50 -19.40 0.78
CA PRO A 106 -35.38 -19.38 -0.67
C PRO A 106 -34.70 -20.67 -1.16
N PRO A 107 -35.04 -21.17 -2.36
CA PRO A 107 -34.35 -22.31 -2.93
C PRO A 107 -32.85 -22.02 -2.98
N SER A 108 -32.05 -22.99 -2.56
CA SER A 108 -30.59 -22.90 -2.58
C SER A 108 -30.15 -22.56 -4.00
N THR A 109 -29.46 -21.43 -4.16
CA THR A 109 -28.74 -21.13 -5.40
C THR A 109 -27.76 -22.28 -5.66
N PRO A 110 -27.69 -22.84 -6.89
CA PRO A 110 -26.69 -23.84 -7.19
C PRO A 110 -25.31 -23.29 -6.84
N ALA A 111 -24.51 -24.09 -6.14
CA ALA A 111 -23.14 -23.71 -5.81
C ALA A 111 -22.41 -23.39 -7.12
N PRO A 112 -21.66 -22.28 -7.20
CA PRO A 112 -20.77 -22.03 -8.32
C PRO A 112 -19.88 -23.25 -8.51
N VAL A 113 -19.81 -23.76 -9.74
CA VAL A 113 -18.83 -24.79 -10.08
C VAL A 113 -17.46 -24.14 -9.88
N GLU A 114 -16.69 -24.60 -8.89
CA GLU A 114 -15.31 -24.16 -8.71
C GLU A 114 -14.47 -24.75 -9.84
N LEU A 115 -14.24 -23.96 -10.89
CA LEU A 115 -13.28 -24.31 -11.91
C LEU A 115 -11.86 -24.19 -11.33
N PRO A 116 -10.97 -25.16 -11.59
CA PRO A 116 -9.56 -25.01 -11.26
C PRO A 116 -8.97 -23.76 -11.91
N ASN A 117 -8.07 -23.05 -11.21
CA ASN A 117 -7.48 -21.79 -11.67
C ASN A 117 -6.92 -21.84 -13.11
N TYR A 118 -6.39 -22.99 -13.55
CA TYR A 118 -5.86 -23.14 -14.91
C TYR A 118 -6.94 -23.05 -16.00
N GLN A 119 -8.17 -23.51 -15.74
CA GLN A 119 -9.29 -23.39 -16.68
C GLN A 119 -9.79 -21.94 -16.76
N LEU A 120 -9.76 -21.21 -15.63
CA LEU A 120 -10.08 -19.79 -15.59
C LEU A 120 -9.12 -18.99 -16.48
N TRP A 121 -7.81 -19.22 -16.33
CA TRP A 121 -6.78 -18.58 -17.14
C TRP A 121 -6.93 -18.95 -18.62
N TRP A 122 -7.21 -20.21 -18.93
CA TRP A 122 -7.42 -20.65 -20.31
C TRP A 122 -8.61 -19.93 -20.97
N GLY A 123 -9.72 -19.79 -20.26
CA GLY A 123 -10.90 -19.06 -20.74
C GLY A 123 -10.62 -17.59 -21.06
N LEU A 124 -9.78 -16.92 -20.28
CA LEU A 124 -9.42 -15.51 -20.52
C LEU A 124 -8.66 -15.27 -21.84
N PHE A 125 -7.92 -16.27 -22.34
CA PHE A 125 -7.13 -16.14 -23.57
C PHE A 125 -7.81 -16.74 -24.80
N PHE A 126 -8.71 -17.71 -24.63
CA PHE A 126 -9.26 -18.49 -25.74
C PHE A 126 -10.79 -18.49 -25.83
N ASP A 127 -11.52 -18.02 -24.82
CA ASP A 127 -12.98 -17.89 -24.86
C ASP A 127 -13.38 -16.44 -25.18
N VAL A 128 -13.13 -16.06 -26.43
CA VAL A 128 -13.75 -14.87 -27.05
C VAL A 128 -15.05 -15.36 -27.70
N ASN A 129 -16.11 -15.39 -26.90
CA ASN A 129 -17.51 -15.63 -27.29
C ASN A 129 -17.82 -17.02 -27.89
N ALA A 130 -18.23 -17.96 -27.04
CA ALA A 130 -19.20 -18.97 -27.43
C ALA A 130 -20.28 -19.17 -26.36
N GLN A 131 -21.25 -18.26 -26.32
CA GLN A 131 -22.61 -18.67 -25.97
C GLN A 131 -23.12 -19.54 -27.13
N PRO A 132 -23.30 -20.87 -27.00
CA PRO A 132 -24.25 -21.53 -27.87
C PRO A 132 -25.62 -21.03 -27.45
N VAL A 133 -26.22 -20.15 -28.26
CA VAL A 133 -27.65 -19.88 -28.19
C VAL A 133 -28.32 -21.24 -28.39
N SER A 134 -28.81 -21.83 -27.31
CA SER A 134 -29.58 -23.06 -27.35
C SER A 134 -30.86 -22.77 -28.13
N LEU A 135 -30.93 -23.30 -29.36
CA LEU A 135 -32.14 -23.37 -30.15
C LEU A 135 -33.22 -24.07 -29.30
N HIS A 136 -34.30 -23.35 -29.02
CA HIS A 136 -35.55 -23.95 -28.57
C HIS A 136 -36.19 -24.66 -29.75
N GLU A 137 -36.36 -25.97 -29.64
CA GLU A 137 -37.32 -26.77 -30.38
C GLU A 137 -38.17 -27.56 -29.37
#